data_AF-A0A1I2AEV6-F1
#
_entry.id   AF-A0A1I2AEV6-F1
#
_cell.length_a   1.000
_cell.length_b   1.000
_cell.length_c   1.000
_cell.angle_alpha   90.00
_cell.angle_beta   90.00
_cell.angle_gamma   90.00
#
_symmetry.space_group_name_H-M   'P 1'
#
loop_
_entity.id
_entity.type
_entity.pdbx_description
1 polymer ?
#
loop_
_entity_poly.entity_id
_entity_poly.type
_entity_poly.pdbx_seq_one_letter_code
_entity_poly.pdbx_strand_id
1 'polypeptide(L)'
;MNNSERILAFKRLYVAADKLMRNVQESISKGTLDEADIDQTITYLDDMLALLPISPTGVLHYSDEPVLLVNLKDPEDEPKEIKITENGMTKYVISEDVMALKESGILFILEDWKFILFNIVTVQAPEESSRQKYKPLMLAQAEKCLGFFTNKNQLYFHEIDKVVLYANQIGWCAFEDEEDPVKLRKALAILEDGAKRSNWYDQKYIKDTYVRLLLKLGKGEEAYPIVAEAFVIDPEYPDFQDLKNDEQYIRWGEGDAKRKKAEAKRKEEEEMVFLKSVSDEQEKVKNQFMNPDHILVQQHTAILNVIKQRMVARRMLLLNDAEPDEIDDYMEDFKRYPYSVQELEAFETKHGLQLPDEYKVYLMEIGSGGVAYFWQDGIGGIDEINNKKIKQMKNAFPVTADKIHDVDNFYGVKAWIYPDDEEWIEEGILPEGTDMETLFGLPDKADITDGCMFLANSGAQNALFMIMNGEFKGEIWSDRLQYGADVRGCFGPASTKRLKLLEYIAESLYSKEKGAKNADEGDWM
;
A
#
# COMPACT_ATOMS: atom_id res chain seq x y z
N MET A 1 -34.72 -32.80 -19.36
CA MET A 1 -33.64 -32.34 -20.24
C MET A 1 -32.31 -32.84 -19.72
N ASN A 2 -31.42 -33.28 -20.61
CA ASN A 2 -30.03 -33.55 -20.26
C ASN A 2 -29.25 -32.24 -20.03
N ASN A 3 -28.01 -32.30 -19.55
CA ASN A 3 -27.22 -31.10 -19.22
C ASN A 3 -26.98 -30.19 -20.43
N SER A 4 -26.66 -30.76 -21.61
CA SER A 4 -26.45 -29.99 -22.83
C SER A 4 -27.72 -29.28 -23.30
N GLU A 5 -28.88 -29.94 -23.22
CA GLU A 5 -30.18 -29.32 -23.51
C GLU A 5 -30.49 -28.18 -22.54
N ARG A 6 -30.18 -28.35 -21.24
CA ARG A 6 -30.34 -27.29 -20.22
C ARG A 6 -29.45 -26.10 -20.50
N ILE A 7 -28.19 -26.33 -20.83
CA ILE A 7 -27.24 -25.26 -21.18
C ILE A 7 -27.72 -24.48 -22.40
N LEU A 8 -28.17 -25.17 -23.46
CA LEU A 8 -28.65 -24.49 -24.65
C LEU A 8 -29.93 -23.69 -24.38
N ALA A 9 -30.89 -24.25 -23.65
CA ALA A 9 -32.09 -23.54 -23.23
C ALA A 9 -31.74 -22.31 -22.37
N PHE A 10 -30.78 -22.45 -21.45
CA PHE A 10 -30.27 -21.35 -20.64
C PHE A 10 -29.68 -20.24 -21.52
N LYS A 11 -28.78 -20.57 -22.46
CA LYS A 11 -28.19 -19.58 -23.38
C LYS A 11 -29.24 -18.81 -24.16
N ARG A 12 -30.25 -19.49 -24.71
CA ARG A 12 -31.37 -18.85 -25.43
C ARG A 12 -32.13 -17.86 -24.57
N LEU A 13 -32.49 -18.27 -23.34
CA LEU A 13 -33.19 -17.40 -22.39
C LEU A 13 -32.31 -16.22 -21.96
N TYR A 14 -31.01 -16.44 -21.77
CA TYR A 14 -30.06 -15.40 -21.39
C TYR A 14 -29.97 -14.31 -22.44
N VAL A 15 -29.80 -14.68 -23.71
CA VAL A 15 -29.77 -13.72 -24.83
C VAL A 15 -31.09 -12.97 -24.98
N ALA A 16 -32.22 -13.66 -24.81
CA ALA A 16 -33.54 -13.03 -24.87
C ALA A 16 -33.74 -12.02 -23.72
N ALA A 17 -33.32 -12.36 -22.50
CA ALA A 17 -33.38 -11.49 -21.33
C ALA A 17 -32.46 -10.27 -21.45
N ASP A 18 -31.21 -10.45 -21.90
CA ASP A 18 -30.26 -9.34 -22.13
C ASP A 18 -30.85 -8.31 -23.12
N LYS A 19 -31.43 -8.80 -24.22
CA LYS A 19 -32.06 -7.93 -25.22
C LYS A 19 -33.23 -7.14 -24.65
N LEU A 20 -34.14 -7.78 -23.90
CA LEU A 20 -35.27 -7.09 -23.29
C LEU A 20 -34.81 -6.09 -22.22
N MET A 21 -33.81 -6.44 -21.40
CA MET A 21 -33.26 -5.52 -20.40
C MET A 21 -32.68 -4.25 -21.04
N ARG A 22 -31.97 -4.37 -22.17
CA ARG A 22 -31.51 -3.22 -22.96
C ARG A 22 -32.67 -2.39 -23.52
N ASN A 23 -33.73 -3.03 -24.02
CA ASN A 23 -34.93 -2.34 -24.50
C ASN A 23 -35.63 -1.56 -23.39
N VAL A 24 -35.72 -2.12 -22.17
CA VAL A 24 -36.29 -1.43 -21.00
C VAL A 24 -35.48 -0.17 -20.68
N GLN A 25 -34.15 -0.30 -20.59
CA GLN A 25 -33.27 0.85 -20.35
C GLN A 25 -33.40 1.93 -21.44
N GLU A 26 -33.42 1.52 -22.71
CA GLU A 26 -33.58 2.44 -23.84
C GLU A 26 -34.94 3.15 -23.79
N SER A 27 -36.02 2.42 -23.50
CA SER A 27 -37.37 2.97 -23.41
C SER A 27 -37.48 4.00 -22.30
N ILE A 28 -36.93 3.69 -21.10
CA ILE A 28 -36.89 4.61 -19.96
C ILE A 28 -36.13 5.88 -20.33
N SER A 29 -34.97 5.76 -20.99
CA SER A 29 -34.17 6.92 -21.43
C SER A 29 -34.92 7.83 -22.41
N LYS A 30 -35.90 7.27 -23.14
CA LYS A 30 -36.79 7.99 -24.05
C LYS A 30 -38.09 8.50 -23.38
N GLY A 31 -38.22 8.32 -22.06
CA GLY A 31 -39.40 8.74 -21.30
C GLY A 31 -40.63 7.86 -21.50
N THR A 32 -40.42 6.59 -21.89
CA THR A 32 -41.49 5.59 -22.09
C THR A 32 -41.19 4.32 -21.29
N LEU A 33 -42.18 3.46 -21.08
CA LEU A 33 -41.96 2.15 -20.45
C LEU A 33 -43.02 1.16 -20.95
N ASP A 34 -42.59 -0.01 -21.41
CA ASP A 34 -43.48 -1.16 -21.62
C ASP A 34 -43.30 -2.13 -20.46
N GLU A 35 -44.28 -2.20 -19.56
CA GLU A 35 -44.24 -3.11 -18.41
C GLU A 35 -44.26 -4.59 -18.84
N ALA A 36 -44.75 -4.90 -20.05
CA ALA A 36 -44.73 -6.26 -20.57
C ALA A 36 -43.29 -6.76 -20.81
N ASP A 37 -42.37 -5.87 -21.20
CA ASP A 37 -40.96 -6.21 -21.36
C ASP A 37 -40.30 -6.55 -20.02
N ILE A 38 -40.69 -5.85 -18.94
CA ILE A 38 -40.21 -6.15 -17.58
C ILE A 38 -40.70 -7.55 -17.15
N ASP A 39 -42.00 -7.77 -17.25
CA ASP A 39 -42.63 -9.02 -16.79
C ASP A 39 -42.11 -10.22 -17.60
N GLN A 40 -41.89 -10.04 -18.91
CA GLN A 40 -41.29 -11.07 -19.77
C GLN A 40 -39.82 -11.33 -19.44
N THR A 41 -39.04 -10.29 -19.11
CA THR A 41 -37.64 -10.45 -18.67
C THR A 41 -37.56 -11.23 -17.37
N ILE A 42 -38.41 -10.91 -16.38
CA ILE A 42 -38.49 -11.65 -15.11
C ILE A 42 -38.86 -13.11 -15.36
N THR A 43 -39.82 -13.38 -16.24
CA THR A 43 -40.20 -14.74 -16.63
C THR A 43 -38.99 -15.51 -17.17
N TYR A 44 -38.20 -14.92 -18.07
CA TYR A 44 -36.99 -15.58 -18.57
C TYR A 44 -35.94 -15.82 -17.47
N LEU A 45 -35.79 -14.91 -16.52
CA LEU A 45 -34.89 -15.07 -15.38
C LEU A 45 -35.35 -16.20 -14.45
N ASP A 46 -36.64 -16.31 -14.18
CA ASP A 46 -37.24 -17.41 -13.42
C ASP A 46 -37.07 -18.76 -14.12
N ASP A 47 -37.30 -18.81 -15.43
CA ASP A 47 -37.08 -20.01 -16.23
C ASP A 47 -35.60 -20.43 -16.21
N MET A 48 -34.65 -19.49 -16.30
CA MET A 48 -33.21 -19.78 -16.16
C MET A 48 -32.85 -20.31 -14.78
N LEU A 49 -33.41 -19.74 -13.71
CA LEU A 49 -33.21 -20.24 -12.34
C LEU A 49 -33.74 -21.66 -12.17
N ALA A 50 -34.89 -21.98 -12.76
CA ALA A 50 -35.46 -23.33 -12.77
C ALA A 50 -34.59 -24.34 -13.55
N LEU A 51 -33.74 -23.87 -14.47
CA LEU A 51 -32.78 -24.70 -15.19
C LEU A 51 -31.51 -25.01 -14.38
N LEU A 52 -31.29 -24.44 -13.19
CA LEU A 52 -30.12 -24.74 -12.34
C LEU A 52 -30.30 -26.03 -11.50
N PRO A 53 -29.22 -26.72 -11.11
CA PRO A 53 -27.82 -26.47 -11.50
C PRO A 53 -27.55 -26.92 -12.95
N ILE A 54 -26.64 -26.22 -13.62
CA ILE A 54 -26.04 -26.61 -14.90
C ILE A 54 -24.53 -26.75 -14.70
N SER A 55 -23.91 -27.70 -15.39
CA SER A 55 -22.46 -27.91 -15.29
C SER A 55 -21.80 -27.63 -16.64
N PRO A 56 -21.32 -26.39 -16.86
CA PRO A 56 -20.62 -26.04 -18.09
C PRO A 56 -19.30 -26.80 -18.20
N THR A 57 -18.79 -26.93 -19.42
CA THR A 57 -17.51 -27.63 -19.70
C THR A 57 -16.40 -26.69 -20.17
N GLY A 58 -16.71 -25.41 -20.36
CA GLY A 58 -15.72 -24.40 -20.72
C GLY A 58 -14.78 -24.11 -19.56
N VAL A 59 -13.51 -23.86 -19.86
CA VAL A 59 -12.49 -23.40 -18.90
C VAL A 59 -11.75 -22.26 -19.58
N LEU A 60 -11.50 -21.17 -18.86
CA LEU A 60 -10.75 -20.02 -19.34
C LEU A 60 -9.32 -20.08 -18.82
N HIS A 61 -8.35 -19.52 -19.54
CA HIS A 61 -6.94 -19.60 -19.15
C HIS A 61 -6.66 -19.07 -17.73
N TYR A 62 -7.45 -18.10 -17.26
CA TYR A 62 -7.30 -17.44 -15.96
C TYR A 62 -8.22 -18.01 -14.86
N SER A 63 -8.98 -19.08 -15.13
CA SER A 63 -9.97 -19.61 -14.20
C SER A 63 -9.97 -21.14 -14.22
N ASP A 64 -9.66 -21.75 -13.06
CA ASP A 64 -9.76 -23.21 -12.88
C ASP A 64 -11.22 -23.69 -12.72
N GLU A 65 -12.15 -22.75 -12.53
CA GLU A 65 -13.58 -23.03 -12.41
C GLU A 65 -14.25 -23.16 -13.79
N PRO A 66 -15.20 -24.10 -13.96
CA PRO A 66 -16.03 -24.18 -15.16
C PRO A 66 -16.78 -22.87 -15.46
N VAL A 67 -16.74 -22.46 -16.72
CA VAL A 67 -17.35 -21.23 -17.23
C VAL A 67 -18.33 -21.56 -18.35
N LEU A 68 -19.54 -21.03 -18.25
CA LEU A 68 -20.50 -20.97 -19.34
C LEU A 68 -20.21 -19.72 -20.20
N LEU A 69 -19.87 -19.94 -21.46
CA LEU A 69 -19.72 -18.87 -22.44
C LEU A 69 -21.01 -18.71 -23.25
N VAL A 70 -21.59 -17.51 -23.26
CA VAL A 70 -22.84 -17.18 -23.96
C VAL A 70 -22.54 -16.13 -25.02
N ASN A 71 -22.72 -16.47 -26.30
CA ASN A 71 -22.65 -15.49 -27.38
C ASN A 71 -23.97 -14.70 -27.43
N LEU A 72 -23.91 -13.39 -27.20
CA LEU A 72 -25.06 -12.49 -27.14
C LEU A 72 -25.72 -12.24 -28.51
N LYS A 73 -25.04 -12.57 -29.61
CA LYS A 73 -25.58 -12.46 -30.98
C LYS A 73 -26.24 -13.76 -31.47
N ASP A 74 -25.73 -14.91 -31.02
CA ASP A 74 -26.24 -16.22 -31.41
C ASP A 74 -26.15 -17.20 -30.23
N PRO A 75 -27.26 -17.54 -29.55
CA PRO A 75 -27.24 -18.45 -28.40
C PRO A 75 -26.89 -19.90 -28.77
N GLU A 76 -26.91 -20.26 -30.06
CA GLU A 76 -26.48 -21.58 -30.54
C GLU A 76 -24.97 -21.69 -30.72
N ASP A 77 -24.26 -20.55 -30.73
CA ASP A 77 -22.82 -20.54 -30.89
C ASP A 77 -22.11 -21.07 -29.63
N GLU A 78 -20.98 -21.73 -29.86
CA GLU A 78 -20.09 -22.27 -28.82
C GLU A 78 -18.76 -21.51 -28.85
N PRO A 79 -18.75 -20.26 -28.36
CA PRO A 79 -17.57 -19.42 -28.39
C PRO A 79 -16.42 -20.02 -27.59
N LYS A 80 -15.19 -19.68 -27.98
CA LYS A 80 -13.96 -20.15 -27.33
C LYS A 80 -12.99 -18.99 -27.12
N GLU A 81 -12.15 -19.12 -26.11
CA GLU A 81 -11.02 -18.24 -25.88
C GLU A 81 -9.99 -18.40 -27.00
N ILE A 82 -9.51 -17.29 -27.55
CA ILE A 82 -8.54 -17.24 -28.64
C ILE A 82 -7.19 -16.84 -28.06
N LYS A 83 -6.16 -17.64 -28.33
CA LYS A 83 -4.77 -17.32 -27.97
C LYS A 83 -4.14 -16.44 -29.06
N ILE A 84 -3.71 -15.25 -28.70
CA ILE A 84 -3.06 -14.27 -29.58
C ILE A 84 -1.62 -14.07 -29.11
N THR A 85 -0.65 -14.02 -30.02
CA THR A 85 0.76 -13.72 -29.71
C THR A 85 1.18 -12.43 -30.42
N GLU A 86 1.49 -11.39 -29.64
CA GLU A 86 1.90 -10.07 -30.11
C GLU A 86 3.16 -9.62 -29.37
N ASN A 87 4.20 -9.19 -30.10
CA ASN A 87 5.47 -8.73 -29.54
C ASN A 87 6.11 -9.69 -28.52
N GLY A 88 6.01 -11.00 -28.77
CA GLY A 88 6.52 -12.04 -27.87
C GLY A 88 5.66 -12.31 -26.63
N MET A 89 4.59 -11.54 -26.40
CA MET A 89 3.62 -11.76 -25.32
C MET A 89 2.43 -12.58 -25.81
N THR A 90 2.04 -13.58 -25.02
CA THR A 90 0.81 -14.36 -25.24
C THR A 90 -0.34 -13.70 -24.48
N LYS A 91 -1.44 -13.43 -25.18
CA LYS A 91 -2.71 -12.98 -24.62
C LYS A 91 -3.80 -13.99 -24.94
N TYR A 92 -4.79 -14.07 -24.07
CA TYR A 92 -5.98 -14.90 -24.23
C TYR A 92 -7.18 -13.97 -24.27
N VAL A 93 -7.95 -14.00 -25.36
CA VAL A 93 -9.01 -13.02 -25.64
C VAL A 93 -10.31 -13.75 -25.97
N ILE A 94 -11.41 -13.22 -25.45
CA ILE A 94 -12.78 -13.65 -25.80
C ILE A 94 -13.44 -12.48 -26.55
N SER A 95 -14.29 -12.77 -27.54
CA SER A 95 -15.04 -11.74 -28.27
C SER A 95 -15.86 -10.85 -27.33
N GLU A 96 -15.97 -9.56 -27.63
CA GLU A 96 -16.74 -8.59 -26.84
C GLU A 96 -18.24 -8.95 -26.74
N ASP A 97 -18.77 -9.71 -27.70
CA ASP A 97 -20.16 -10.18 -27.70
C ASP A 97 -20.39 -11.44 -26.85
N VAL A 98 -19.38 -11.93 -26.13
CA VAL A 98 -19.47 -13.17 -25.35
C VAL A 98 -19.45 -12.85 -23.86
N MET A 99 -20.48 -13.29 -23.16
CA MET A 99 -20.55 -13.22 -21.71
C MET A 99 -19.99 -14.51 -21.09
N ALA A 100 -19.14 -14.36 -20.09
CA ALA A 100 -18.56 -15.46 -19.33
C ALA A 100 -19.19 -15.56 -17.94
N LEU A 101 -19.84 -16.68 -17.64
CA LEU A 101 -20.51 -16.94 -16.37
C LEU A 101 -19.86 -18.12 -15.64
N LYS A 102 -19.20 -17.85 -14.51
CA LYS A 102 -18.64 -18.89 -13.63
C LYS A 102 -19.75 -19.72 -12.99
N GLU A 103 -19.63 -21.04 -12.97
CA GLU A 103 -20.67 -21.95 -12.47
C GLU A 103 -21.18 -21.55 -11.06
N SER A 104 -20.28 -21.23 -10.14
CA SER A 104 -20.58 -20.79 -8.77
C SER A 104 -21.30 -19.45 -8.70
N GLY A 105 -21.12 -18.58 -9.70
CA GLY A 105 -21.68 -17.23 -9.75
C GLY A 105 -23.04 -17.14 -10.45
N ILE A 106 -23.44 -18.13 -11.25
CA ILE A 106 -24.63 -18.03 -12.11
C ILE A 106 -25.90 -17.71 -11.31
N LEU A 107 -26.15 -18.42 -10.21
CA LEU A 107 -27.33 -18.20 -9.38
C LEU A 107 -27.40 -16.74 -8.90
N PHE A 108 -26.31 -16.23 -8.33
CA PHE A 108 -26.25 -14.85 -7.85
C PHE A 108 -26.44 -13.84 -8.98
N ILE A 109 -25.80 -14.04 -10.14
CA ILE A 109 -25.92 -13.14 -11.29
C ILE A 109 -27.38 -12.99 -11.74
N LEU A 110 -28.14 -14.08 -11.79
CA LEU A 110 -29.55 -14.03 -12.20
C LEU A 110 -30.43 -13.28 -11.18
N GLU A 111 -30.18 -13.50 -9.88
CA GLU A 111 -30.89 -12.79 -8.81
C GLU A 111 -30.53 -11.29 -8.76
N ASP A 112 -29.27 -10.95 -9.02
CA ASP A 112 -28.80 -9.57 -9.17
C ASP A 112 -29.45 -8.89 -10.39
N TRP A 113 -29.56 -9.58 -11.52
CA TRP A 113 -30.26 -9.04 -12.70
C TRP A 113 -31.71 -8.67 -12.43
N LYS A 114 -32.44 -9.48 -11.66
CA LYS A 114 -33.80 -9.12 -11.21
C LYS A 114 -33.79 -7.84 -10.39
N PHE A 115 -32.85 -7.73 -9.45
CA PHE A 115 -32.71 -6.51 -8.65
C PHE A 115 -32.42 -5.29 -9.54
N ILE A 116 -31.45 -5.40 -10.45
CA ILE A 116 -31.04 -4.29 -11.33
C ILE A 116 -32.22 -3.82 -12.18
N LEU A 117 -33.00 -4.76 -12.74
CA LEU A 117 -34.19 -4.43 -13.52
C LEU A 117 -35.22 -3.67 -12.66
N PHE A 118 -35.58 -4.20 -11.50
CA PHE A 118 -36.54 -3.53 -10.62
C PHE A 118 -36.02 -2.19 -10.09
N ASN A 119 -34.73 -2.07 -9.80
CA ASN A 119 -34.08 -0.86 -9.33
C ASN A 119 -34.11 0.24 -10.39
N ILE A 120 -33.74 -0.06 -11.64
CA ILE A 120 -33.80 0.90 -12.75
C ILE A 120 -35.23 1.42 -12.92
N VAL A 121 -36.22 0.53 -12.89
CA VAL A 121 -37.64 0.93 -13.02
C VAL A 121 -38.07 1.80 -11.83
N THR A 122 -37.72 1.40 -10.60
CA THR A 122 -38.08 2.13 -9.38
C THR A 122 -37.48 3.54 -9.35
N VAL A 123 -36.23 3.70 -9.81
CA VAL A 123 -35.51 4.98 -9.76
C VAL A 123 -35.80 5.86 -10.97
N GLN A 124 -35.96 5.28 -12.16
CA GLN A 124 -35.90 6.04 -13.42
C GLN A 124 -37.17 5.97 -14.27
N ALA A 125 -38.15 5.10 -13.98
CA ALA A 125 -39.36 5.03 -14.79
C ALA A 125 -40.06 6.39 -14.86
N PRO A 126 -40.61 6.79 -16.02
CA PRO A 126 -41.23 8.11 -16.19
C PRO A 126 -42.50 8.27 -15.33
N GLU A 127 -43.27 7.20 -15.18
CA GLU A 127 -44.54 7.19 -14.46
C GLU A 127 -44.35 6.79 -12.99
N GLU A 128 -44.91 7.59 -12.07
CA GLU A 128 -44.88 7.31 -10.63
C GLU A 128 -45.59 6.00 -10.29
N SER A 129 -46.67 5.65 -11.00
CA SER A 129 -47.39 4.38 -10.82
C SER A 129 -46.49 3.17 -11.01
N SER A 130 -45.63 3.18 -12.03
CA SER A 130 -44.67 2.09 -12.28
C SER A 130 -43.59 2.07 -11.19
N ARG A 131 -43.06 3.22 -10.78
CA ARG A 131 -42.09 3.30 -9.67
C ARG A 131 -42.64 2.65 -8.40
N GLN A 132 -43.87 3.01 -8.03
CA GLN A 132 -44.55 2.46 -6.85
C GLN A 132 -44.90 0.98 -6.99
N LYS A 133 -45.29 0.51 -8.19
CA LYS A 133 -45.57 -0.90 -8.47
C LYS A 133 -44.34 -1.78 -8.21
N TYR A 134 -43.17 -1.37 -8.70
CA TYR A 134 -41.96 -2.18 -8.66
C TYR A 134 -41.09 -1.98 -7.40
N LYS A 135 -41.24 -0.86 -6.67
CA LYS A 135 -40.55 -0.59 -5.40
C LYS A 135 -40.57 -1.76 -4.40
N PRO A 136 -41.71 -2.38 -4.02
CA PRO A 136 -41.71 -3.49 -3.08
C PRO A 136 -41.01 -4.76 -3.61
N LEU A 137 -41.02 -4.98 -4.93
CA LEU A 137 -40.32 -6.09 -5.57
C LEU A 137 -38.81 -5.87 -5.55
N MET A 138 -38.36 -4.64 -5.82
CA MET A 138 -36.97 -4.22 -5.70
C MET A 138 -36.45 -4.47 -4.28
N LEU A 139 -37.19 -4.04 -3.25
CA LEU A 139 -36.77 -4.18 -1.85
C LEU A 139 -36.67 -5.65 -1.42
N ALA A 140 -37.65 -6.47 -1.77
CA ALA A 140 -37.61 -7.91 -1.49
C ALA A 140 -36.42 -8.59 -2.19
N GLN A 141 -36.12 -8.19 -3.43
CA GLN A 141 -34.98 -8.72 -4.17
C GLN A 141 -33.64 -8.22 -3.61
N ALA A 142 -33.54 -6.98 -3.15
CA ALA A 142 -32.35 -6.43 -2.49
C ALA A 142 -32.00 -7.21 -1.20
N GLU A 143 -33.01 -7.47 -0.35
CA GLU A 143 -32.82 -8.30 0.86
C GLU A 143 -32.37 -9.73 0.50
N LYS A 144 -32.94 -10.31 -0.56
CA LYS A 144 -32.54 -11.63 -1.05
C LYS A 144 -31.10 -11.65 -1.56
N CYS A 145 -30.69 -10.66 -2.35
CA CYS A 145 -29.33 -10.55 -2.88
C CYS A 145 -28.29 -10.35 -1.76
N LEU A 146 -28.60 -9.56 -0.73
CA LEU A 146 -27.74 -9.42 0.45
C LEU A 146 -27.49 -10.76 1.17
N GLY A 147 -28.45 -11.68 1.11
CA GLY A 147 -28.33 -13.02 1.70
C GLY A 147 -27.24 -13.90 1.09
N PHE A 148 -26.74 -13.60 -0.11
CA PHE A 148 -25.64 -14.33 -0.75
C PHE A 148 -24.27 -14.02 -0.11
N PHE A 149 -24.15 -12.92 0.64
CA PHE A 149 -22.89 -12.46 1.22
C PHE A 149 -22.79 -12.86 2.70
N THR A 150 -22.57 -14.15 2.97
CA THR A 150 -22.50 -14.68 4.34
C THR A 150 -21.20 -14.32 5.07
N ASN A 151 -20.08 -14.13 4.35
CA ASN A 151 -18.82 -13.68 4.91
C ASN A 151 -18.50 -12.23 4.49
N LYS A 152 -19.11 -11.29 5.19
CA LYS A 152 -19.00 -9.85 4.89
C LYS A 152 -17.60 -9.26 5.10
N ASN A 153 -16.65 -10.02 5.66
CA ASN A 153 -15.29 -9.57 5.90
C ASN A 153 -14.34 -9.88 4.73
N GLN A 154 -14.79 -10.64 3.73
CA GLN A 154 -13.98 -11.06 2.59
C GLN A 154 -14.76 -10.88 1.28
N LEU A 155 -15.13 -9.64 0.98
CA LEU A 155 -15.80 -9.28 -0.27
C LEU A 155 -14.77 -8.85 -1.31
N TYR A 156 -14.93 -9.30 -2.55
CA TYR A 156 -14.22 -8.73 -3.70
C TYR A 156 -14.77 -7.34 -4.02
N PHE A 157 -13.96 -6.53 -4.71
CA PHE A 157 -14.31 -5.13 -5.01
C PHE A 157 -15.68 -5.00 -5.70
N HIS A 158 -15.95 -5.80 -6.73
CA HIS A 158 -17.23 -5.79 -7.45
C HIS A 158 -18.44 -6.28 -6.61
N GLU A 159 -18.20 -7.01 -5.52
CA GLU A 159 -19.25 -7.42 -4.58
C GLU A 159 -19.59 -6.30 -3.60
N ILE A 160 -18.59 -5.47 -3.24
CA ILE A 160 -18.78 -4.28 -2.42
C ILE A 160 -19.78 -3.34 -3.08
N ASP A 161 -19.60 -3.02 -4.37
CA ASP A 161 -20.48 -2.12 -5.13
C ASP A 161 -21.95 -2.57 -5.06
N LYS A 162 -22.17 -3.89 -5.16
CA LYS A 162 -23.51 -4.48 -5.10
C LYS A 162 -24.11 -4.40 -3.70
N VAL A 163 -23.35 -4.79 -2.67
CA VAL A 163 -23.78 -4.69 -1.27
C VAL A 163 -24.16 -3.25 -0.92
N VAL A 164 -23.34 -2.28 -1.34
CA VAL A 164 -23.59 -0.85 -1.12
C VAL A 164 -24.83 -0.40 -1.87
N LEU A 165 -25.02 -0.79 -3.13
CA LEU A 165 -26.23 -0.47 -3.88
C LEU A 165 -27.50 -1.05 -3.22
N TYR A 166 -27.50 -2.33 -2.83
CA TYR A 166 -28.65 -2.95 -2.17
C TYR A 166 -28.98 -2.27 -0.83
N ALA A 167 -27.95 -2.03 -0.01
CA ALA A 167 -28.10 -1.37 1.27
C ALA A 167 -28.64 0.06 1.11
N ASN A 168 -28.15 0.79 0.11
CA ASN A 168 -28.62 2.13 -0.21
C ASN A 168 -30.12 2.14 -0.57
N GLN A 169 -30.57 1.24 -1.45
CA GLN A 169 -31.98 1.21 -1.86
C GLN A 169 -32.91 0.87 -0.68
N ILE A 170 -32.52 -0.09 0.17
CA ILE A 170 -33.26 -0.41 1.39
C ILE A 170 -33.32 0.81 2.34
N GLY A 171 -32.18 1.47 2.54
CA GLY A 171 -32.10 2.66 3.39
C GLY A 171 -32.92 3.84 2.86
N TRP A 172 -32.86 4.09 1.56
CA TRP A 172 -33.53 5.22 0.92
C TRP A 172 -35.05 5.05 0.96
N CYS A 173 -35.58 3.89 0.58
CA CYS A 173 -37.02 3.65 0.68
C CYS A 173 -37.52 3.67 2.12
N ALA A 174 -36.73 3.18 3.09
CA ALA A 174 -37.09 3.29 4.50
C ALA A 174 -37.15 4.75 4.96
N PHE A 175 -36.20 5.58 4.52
CA PHE A 175 -36.22 7.02 4.79
C PHE A 175 -37.47 7.71 4.20
N GLU A 176 -37.84 7.41 2.95
CA GLU A 176 -39.00 8.01 2.28
C GLU A 176 -40.34 7.57 2.89
N ASP A 177 -40.54 6.26 3.06
CA ASP A 177 -41.88 5.70 3.21
C ASP A 177 -42.19 5.14 4.61
N GLU A 178 -41.17 4.82 5.42
CA GLU A 178 -41.35 4.13 6.69
C GLU A 178 -41.37 5.10 7.88
N GLU A 179 -42.28 4.85 8.82
CA GLU A 179 -42.48 5.68 10.02
C GLU A 179 -42.28 4.87 11.31
N ASP A 180 -42.31 3.53 11.25
CA ASP A 180 -42.04 2.66 12.39
C ASP A 180 -40.55 2.71 12.78
N PRO A 181 -40.21 3.21 13.99
CA PRO A 181 -38.83 3.32 14.44
C PRO A 181 -38.09 1.98 14.49
N VAL A 182 -38.79 0.86 14.69
CA VAL A 182 -38.17 -0.47 14.73
C VAL A 182 -37.67 -0.86 13.33
N LYS A 183 -38.48 -0.63 12.31
CA LYS A 183 -38.13 -0.92 10.92
C LYS A 183 -37.08 0.06 10.39
N LEU A 184 -37.18 1.35 10.73
CA LEU A 184 -36.15 2.34 10.42
C LEU A 184 -34.78 1.94 10.98
N ARG A 185 -34.73 1.43 12.22
CA ARG A 185 -33.49 0.91 12.82
C ARG A 185 -32.97 -0.35 12.13
N LYS A 186 -33.86 -1.25 11.68
CA LYS A 186 -33.46 -2.42 10.88
C LYS A 186 -32.81 -1.98 9.57
N ALA A 187 -33.43 -1.03 8.85
CA ALA A 187 -32.88 -0.47 7.62
C ALA A 187 -31.54 0.25 7.89
N LEU A 188 -31.45 1.02 8.98
CA LEU A 188 -30.22 1.71 9.37
C LEU A 188 -29.06 0.73 9.59
N ALA A 189 -29.29 -0.42 10.22
CA ALA A 189 -28.25 -1.42 10.44
C ALA A 189 -27.70 -2.02 9.13
N ILE A 190 -28.57 -2.22 8.13
CA ILE A 190 -28.18 -2.67 6.79
C ILE A 190 -27.37 -1.57 6.08
N LEU A 191 -27.88 -0.34 6.15
CA LEU A 191 -27.27 0.83 5.53
C LEU A 191 -25.90 1.17 6.11
N GLU A 192 -25.72 1.03 7.43
CA GLU A 192 -24.45 1.23 8.12
C GLU A 192 -23.38 0.24 7.65
N ASP A 193 -23.74 -1.04 7.48
CA ASP A 193 -22.83 -2.06 6.94
C ASP A 193 -22.42 -1.76 5.48
N GLY A 194 -23.34 -1.24 4.67
CA GLY A 194 -23.01 -0.72 3.34
C GLY A 194 -22.10 0.50 3.40
N ALA A 195 -22.44 1.51 4.21
CA ALA A 195 -21.71 2.77 4.28
C ALA A 195 -20.23 2.57 4.71
N LYS A 196 -19.96 1.61 5.62
CA LYS A 196 -18.60 1.21 6.03
C LYS A 196 -17.72 0.69 4.90
N ARG A 197 -18.31 0.31 3.77
CA ARG A 197 -17.61 -0.25 2.58
C ARG A 197 -17.48 0.77 1.45
N SER A 198 -18.13 1.92 1.58
CA SER A 198 -18.02 3.04 0.66
C SER A 198 -16.93 4.01 1.10
N ASN A 199 -16.50 4.90 0.20
CA ASN A 199 -15.67 6.05 0.54
C ASN A 199 -16.16 7.30 -0.21
N TRP A 200 -15.45 8.42 -0.13
CA TRP A 200 -15.88 9.65 -0.80
C TRP A 200 -15.54 9.73 -2.28
N TYR A 201 -14.64 8.87 -2.76
CA TYR A 201 -14.27 8.74 -4.16
C TYR A 201 -15.16 7.73 -4.90
N ASP A 202 -15.65 6.72 -4.19
CA ASP A 202 -16.47 5.65 -4.75
C ASP A 202 -17.70 5.36 -3.88
N GLN A 203 -18.87 5.28 -4.54
CA GLN A 203 -20.19 5.04 -3.94
C GLN A 203 -20.62 6.02 -2.84
N LYS A 204 -20.12 7.26 -2.87
CA LYS A 204 -20.44 8.32 -1.90
C LYS A 204 -21.94 8.60 -1.70
N TYR A 205 -22.80 8.24 -2.66
CA TYR A 205 -24.25 8.41 -2.58
C TYR A 205 -24.88 7.73 -1.35
N ILE A 206 -24.32 6.60 -0.88
CA ILE A 206 -24.86 5.90 0.30
C ILE A 206 -24.72 6.73 1.57
N LYS A 207 -23.72 7.63 1.62
CA LYS A 207 -23.50 8.50 2.78
C LYS A 207 -24.62 9.53 2.93
N ASP A 208 -25.20 10.01 1.84
CA ASP A 208 -26.39 10.87 1.91
C ASP A 208 -27.55 10.10 2.53
N THR A 209 -27.93 8.97 1.95
CA THR A 209 -28.97 8.08 2.49
C THR A 209 -28.75 7.77 3.97
N TYR A 210 -27.51 7.49 4.37
CA TYR A 210 -27.15 7.18 5.76
C TYR A 210 -27.37 8.39 6.68
N VAL A 211 -26.91 9.57 6.29
CA VAL A 211 -27.18 10.82 7.01
C VAL A 211 -28.68 11.09 7.11
N ARG A 212 -29.43 10.98 6.02
CA ARG A 212 -30.89 11.21 6.01
C ARG A 212 -31.62 10.29 6.99
N LEU A 213 -31.29 9.00 6.99
CA LEU A 213 -31.92 8.03 7.88
C LEU A 213 -31.51 8.24 9.36
N LEU A 214 -30.26 8.60 9.64
CA LEU A 214 -29.81 8.98 10.98
C LEU A 214 -30.57 10.21 11.50
N LEU A 215 -30.72 11.25 10.67
CA LEU A 215 -31.46 12.46 11.02
C LEU A 215 -32.94 12.16 11.25
N LYS A 216 -33.58 11.32 10.42
CA LYS A 216 -34.97 10.85 10.63
C LYS A 216 -35.14 10.15 11.99
N LEU A 217 -34.11 9.46 12.46
CA LEU A 217 -34.08 8.79 13.78
C LEU A 217 -33.62 9.70 14.94
N GLY A 218 -33.36 10.99 14.69
CA GLY A 218 -32.89 11.94 15.71
C GLY A 218 -31.43 11.74 16.14
N LYS A 219 -30.61 11.04 15.34
CA LYS A 219 -29.21 10.72 15.62
C LYS A 219 -28.25 11.76 15.02
N GLY A 220 -28.49 13.04 15.28
CA GLY A 220 -27.70 14.15 14.71
C GLY A 220 -26.19 14.08 15.04
N GLU A 221 -25.83 13.66 16.26
CA GLU A 221 -24.42 13.50 16.67
C GLU A 221 -23.67 12.45 15.82
N GLU A 222 -24.37 11.45 15.26
CA GLU A 222 -23.78 10.44 14.35
C GLU A 222 -23.77 10.95 12.89
N ALA A 223 -24.78 11.74 12.50
CA ALA A 223 -24.95 12.22 11.11
C ALA A 223 -24.04 13.39 10.75
N TYR A 224 -23.95 14.40 11.62
CA TYR A 224 -23.25 15.65 11.34
C TYR A 224 -21.74 15.53 11.11
N PRO A 225 -21.00 14.58 11.74
CA PRO A 225 -19.62 14.31 11.35
C PRO A 225 -19.44 13.98 9.87
N ILE A 226 -20.37 13.22 9.28
CA ILE A 226 -20.32 12.81 7.87
C ILE A 226 -20.60 14.02 6.96
N VAL A 227 -21.54 14.89 7.36
CA VAL A 227 -21.84 16.14 6.65
C VAL A 227 -20.63 17.09 6.67
N ALA A 228 -19.98 17.22 7.82
CA ALA A 228 -18.79 18.04 7.96
C ALA A 228 -17.63 17.51 7.10
N GLU A 229 -17.44 16.20 7.04
CA GLU A 229 -16.46 15.55 6.18
C GLU A 229 -16.74 15.86 4.70
N ALA A 230 -18.00 15.79 4.27
CA ALA A 230 -18.40 16.16 2.91
C ALA A 230 -18.01 17.61 2.57
N PHE A 231 -18.27 18.57 3.46
CA PHE A 231 -17.94 19.98 3.23
C PHE A 231 -16.45 20.31 3.31
N VAL A 232 -15.65 19.48 3.97
CA VAL A 232 -14.18 19.60 3.91
C VAL A 232 -13.67 19.20 2.53
N ILE A 233 -14.26 18.16 1.93
CA ILE A 233 -13.89 17.67 0.60
C ILE A 233 -14.42 18.61 -0.48
N ASP A 234 -15.69 19.00 -0.38
CA ASP A 234 -16.37 19.89 -1.31
C ASP A 234 -17.38 20.78 -0.55
N PRO A 235 -17.07 22.07 -0.32
CA PRO A 235 -17.98 23.01 0.34
C PRO A 235 -19.35 23.16 -0.35
N GLU A 236 -19.44 22.80 -1.62
CA GLU A 236 -20.64 22.84 -2.45
C GLU A 236 -21.21 21.44 -2.72
N TYR A 237 -20.87 20.44 -1.88
CA TYR A 237 -21.36 19.06 -2.00
C TYR A 237 -22.89 19.02 -2.17
N PRO A 238 -23.41 18.57 -3.33
CA PRO A 238 -24.81 18.81 -3.71
C PRO A 238 -25.83 18.24 -2.72
N ASP A 239 -25.58 17.02 -2.23
CA ASP A 239 -26.56 16.26 -1.47
C ASP A 239 -26.80 16.81 -0.05
N PHE A 240 -25.93 17.70 0.45
CA PHE A 240 -26.02 18.25 1.81
C PHE A 240 -26.20 19.77 1.88
N GLN A 241 -26.42 20.44 0.75
CA GLN A 241 -26.57 21.91 0.76
C GLN A 241 -27.71 22.42 1.65
N ASP A 242 -28.77 21.63 1.80
CA ASP A 242 -29.88 21.94 2.71
C ASP A 242 -29.47 21.88 4.20
N LEU A 243 -28.48 21.06 4.55
CA LEU A 243 -27.96 20.93 5.93
C LEU A 243 -26.96 22.03 6.30
N LYS A 244 -26.38 22.73 5.32
CA LYS A 244 -25.41 23.82 5.52
C LYS A 244 -25.93 24.92 6.46
N ASN A 245 -27.23 25.17 6.42
CA ASN A 245 -27.92 26.18 7.24
C ASN A 245 -28.84 25.57 8.32
N ASP A 246 -28.76 24.26 8.56
CA ASP A 246 -29.57 23.60 9.58
C ASP A 246 -29.13 24.05 11.00
N GLU A 247 -30.08 24.48 11.82
CA GLU A 247 -29.79 25.02 13.16
C GLU A 247 -29.18 23.99 14.11
N GLN A 248 -29.48 22.69 13.93
CA GLN A 248 -28.89 21.64 14.76
C GLN A 248 -27.46 21.33 14.31
N TYR A 249 -27.20 21.30 13.00
CA TYR A 249 -25.86 21.15 12.44
C TYR A 249 -24.94 22.30 12.88
N ILE A 250 -25.40 23.56 12.78
CA ILE A 250 -24.62 24.74 13.22
C ILE A 250 -24.27 24.64 14.71
N ARG A 251 -25.26 24.31 15.56
CA ARG A 251 -25.03 24.14 17.01
C ARG A 251 -24.05 23.01 17.31
N TRP A 252 -24.14 21.90 16.58
CA TRP A 252 -23.18 20.80 16.70
C TRP A 252 -21.77 21.26 16.32
N GLY A 253 -21.61 21.99 15.21
CA GLY A 253 -20.32 22.50 14.73
C GLY A 253 -19.62 23.43 15.73
N GLU A 254 -20.37 24.30 16.41
CA GLU A 254 -19.83 25.14 17.49
C GLU A 254 -19.32 24.34 18.69
N GLY A 255 -20.03 23.26 19.03
CA GLY A 255 -19.62 22.31 20.08
C GLY A 255 -18.39 21.51 19.65
N ASP A 256 -18.36 21.04 18.41
CA ASP A 256 -17.29 20.26 17.83
C ASP A 256 -15.97 21.04 17.76
N ALA A 257 -16.02 22.29 17.32
CA ALA A 257 -14.85 23.17 17.29
C ALA A 257 -14.22 23.35 18.69
N LYS A 258 -15.05 23.48 19.74
CA LYS A 258 -14.56 23.54 21.12
C LYS A 258 -13.92 22.23 21.57
N ARG A 259 -14.53 21.08 21.24
CA ARG A 259 -13.98 19.74 21.54
C ARG A 259 -12.64 19.53 20.85
N LYS A 260 -12.55 19.77 19.53
CA LYS A 260 -11.31 19.65 18.74
C LYS A 260 -10.20 20.54 19.28
N LYS A 261 -10.50 21.78 19.66
CA LYS A 261 -9.50 22.69 20.25
C LYS A 261 -9.00 22.20 21.62
N ALA A 262 -9.89 21.68 22.45
CA ALA A 262 -9.52 21.12 23.75
C ALA A 262 -8.68 19.84 23.60
N GLU A 263 -9.03 18.97 22.65
CA GLU A 263 -8.27 17.75 22.34
C GLU A 263 -6.90 18.08 21.75
N ALA A 264 -6.80 19.01 20.80
CA ALA A 264 -5.53 19.44 20.23
C ALA A 264 -4.59 19.98 21.32
N LYS A 265 -5.11 20.83 22.22
CA LYS A 265 -4.35 21.32 23.37
C LYS A 265 -3.89 20.18 24.30
N ARG A 266 -4.76 19.20 24.56
CA ARG A 266 -4.42 18.03 25.37
C ARG A 266 -3.31 17.20 24.71
N LYS A 267 -3.39 16.95 23.40
CA LYS A 267 -2.36 16.24 22.62
C LYS A 267 -1.02 16.99 22.65
N GLU A 268 -1.04 18.31 22.51
CA GLU A 268 0.17 19.15 22.62
C GLU A 268 0.79 19.05 24.02
N GLU A 269 -0.03 19.09 25.08
CA GLU A 269 0.44 18.89 26.46
C GLU A 269 1.01 17.48 26.69
N GLU A 270 0.37 16.44 26.16
CA GLU A 270 0.82 15.04 26.20
C GLU A 270 2.15 14.85 25.45
N GLU A 271 2.28 15.42 24.25
CA GLU A 271 3.50 15.38 23.44
C GLU A 271 4.67 16.07 24.15
N MET A 272 4.45 17.24 24.77
CA MET A 272 5.48 17.92 25.55
C MET A 272 5.97 17.07 26.74
N VAL A 273 5.05 16.40 27.44
CA VAL A 273 5.40 15.49 28.55
C VAL A 273 6.21 14.31 28.03
N PHE A 274 5.81 13.73 26.90
CA PHE A 274 6.52 12.63 26.27
C PHE A 274 7.93 13.02 25.82
N LEU A 275 8.09 14.13 25.08
CA LEU A 275 9.41 14.61 24.63
C LEU A 275 10.35 14.92 25.81
N LYS A 276 9.80 15.41 26.93
CA LYS A 276 10.58 15.56 28.16
C LYS A 276 11.04 14.20 28.70
N SER A 277 10.16 13.20 28.73
CA SER A 277 10.54 11.84 29.13
C SER A 277 11.62 11.26 28.22
N VAL A 278 11.57 11.50 26.91
CA VAL A 278 12.63 11.11 25.98
C VAL A 278 13.96 11.75 26.35
N SER A 279 13.98 13.06 26.57
CA SER A 279 15.18 13.79 26.98
C SER A 279 15.76 13.26 28.30
N ASP A 280 14.91 12.95 29.28
CA ASP A 280 15.34 12.41 30.58
C ASP A 280 15.97 11.01 30.41
N GLU A 281 15.41 10.14 29.57
CA GLU A 281 16.00 8.82 29.25
C GLU A 281 17.31 8.93 28.44
N GLN A 282 17.42 9.90 27.54
CA GLN A 282 18.68 10.16 26.82
C GLN A 282 19.83 10.55 27.75
N GLU A 283 19.57 11.31 28.81
CA GLU A 283 20.63 11.66 29.78
C GLU A 283 21.06 10.46 30.62
N LYS A 284 20.16 9.49 30.89
CA LYS A 284 20.49 8.27 31.65
C LYS A 284 21.51 7.37 30.96
N VAL A 285 21.51 7.32 29.62
CA VAL A 285 22.43 6.46 28.86
C VAL A 285 23.79 7.10 28.58
N LYS A 286 23.95 8.37 28.91
CA LYS A 286 25.19 9.11 28.69
C LYS A 286 26.30 8.58 29.58
N ASN A 287 27.46 8.33 28.99
CA ASN A 287 28.64 7.74 29.61
C ASN A 287 28.42 6.35 30.23
N GLN A 288 27.34 5.66 29.85
CA GLN A 288 27.09 4.27 30.25
C GLN A 288 27.69 3.33 29.20
N PHE A 289 28.96 2.95 29.38
CA PHE A 289 29.70 2.06 28.46
C PHE A 289 29.87 0.65 29.04
N MET A 290 29.85 -0.36 28.16
CA MET A 290 30.10 -1.75 28.54
C MET A 290 31.59 -1.98 28.87
N ASN A 291 32.48 -1.28 28.16
CA ASN A 291 33.94 -1.39 28.27
C ASN A 291 34.57 -0.01 28.50
N PRO A 292 34.27 0.70 29.62
CA PRO A 292 34.65 2.10 29.83
C PRO A 292 36.16 2.34 29.87
N ASP A 293 36.95 1.33 30.23
CA ASP A 293 38.40 1.41 30.34
C ASP A 293 39.12 1.06 29.01
N HIS A 294 38.39 0.61 27.99
CA HIS A 294 38.99 0.26 26.70
C HIS A 294 39.41 1.52 25.93
N ILE A 295 40.65 1.55 25.42
CA ILE A 295 41.25 2.74 24.80
C ILE A 295 40.40 3.30 23.65
N LEU A 296 39.84 2.42 22.82
CA LEU A 296 39.00 2.84 21.70
C LEU A 296 37.65 3.41 22.17
N VAL A 297 37.09 2.93 23.29
CA VAL A 297 35.84 3.48 23.85
C VAL A 297 36.09 4.88 24.41
N GLN A 298 37.22 5.09 25.09
CA GLN A 298 37.65 6.42 25.55
C GLN A 298 37.85 7.39 24.39
N GLN A 299 38.48 6.94 23.30
CA GLN A 299 38.70 7.73 22.09
C GLN A 299 37.40 8.16 21.42
N HIS A 300 36.38 7.29 21.40
CA HIS A 300 35.12 7.52 20.70
C HIS A 300 33.93 7.86 21.62
N THR A 301 34.19 8.21 22.89
CA THR A 301 33.14 8.45 23.91
C THR A 301 32.08 9.45 23.45
N ALA A 302 32.50 10.57 22.84
CA ALA A 302 31.58 11.63 22.43
C ALA A 302 30.54 11.14 21.40
N ILE A 303 30.99 10.46 20.33
CA ILE A 303 30.10 10.00 19.27
C ILE A 303 29.24 8.81 19.72
N LEU A 304 29.77 7.93 20.59
CA LEU A 304 29.00 6.82 21.14
C LEU A 304 27.85 7.30 22.04
N ASN A 305 28.05 8.38 22.79
CA ASN A 305 26.98 9.02 23.54
C ASN A 305 25.88 9.51 22.60
N VAL A 306 26.24 10.19 21.50
CA VAL A 306 25.28 10.66 20.49
C VAL A 306 24.48 9.48 19.91
N ILE A 307 25.15 8.40 19.52
CA ILE A 307 24.49 7.19 19.00
C ILE A 307 23.50 6.63 20.03
N LYS A 308 23.94 6.37 21.27
CA LYS A 308 23.09 5.80 22.33
C LYS A 308 21.87 6.70 22.62
N GLN A 309 22.07 8.02 22.65
CA GLN A 309 20.98 8.98 22.85
C GLN A 309 19.98 8.98 21.69
N ARG A 310 20.45 8.97 20.43
CA ARG A 310 19.57 8.91 19.25
C ARG A 310 18.80 7.58 19.19
N MET A 311 19.42 6.47 19.56
CA MET A 311 18.75 5.16 19.67
C MET A 311 17.64 5.18 20.71
N VAL A 312 17.88 5.75 21.91
CA VAL A 312 16.84 5.89 22.95
C VAL A 312 15.65 6.70 22.43
N ALA A 313 15.91 7.85 21.81
CA ALA A 313 14.84 8.67 21.23
C ALA A 313 14.05 7.90 20.18
N ARG A 314 14.73 7.23 19.23
CA ARG A 314 14.07 6.45 18.20
C ARG A 314 13.20 5.34 18.77
N ARG A 315 13.72 4.60 19.75
CA ARG A 315 12.96 3.51 20.40
C ARG A 315 11.72 4.03 21.10
N MET A 316 11.83 5.11 21.87
CA MET A 316 10.68 5.67 22.56
C MET A 316 9.64 6.23 21.59
N LEU A 317 10.08 6.94 20.55
CA LEU A 317 9.18 7.47 19.51
C LEU A 317 8.41 6.35 18.82
N LEU A 318 9.11 5.29 18.39
CA LEU A 318 8.48 4.17 17.71
C LEU A 318 7.48 3.43 18.60
N LEU A 319 7.83 3.18 19.86
CA LEU A 319 6.95 2.48 20.80
C LEU A 319 5.77 3.34 21.28
N ASN A 320 5.88 4.67 21.21
CA ASN A 320 4.77 5.56 21.52
C ASN A 320 3.69 5.54 20.42
N ASP A 321 4.11 5.33 19.18
CA ASP A 321 3.24 5.34 18.01
C ASP A 321 2.78 3.93 17.59
N ALA A 322 3.33 2.88 18.20
CA ALA A 322 3.03 1.48 17.89
C ALA A 322 1.66 1.04 18.45
N GLU A 323 0.94 0.24 17.66
CA GLU A 323 -0.24 -0.47 18.15
C GLU A 323 0.15 -1.58 19.15
N PRO A 324 -0.72 -1.98 20.09
CA PRO A 324 -0.37 -2.93 21.14
C PRO A 324 0.17 -4.28 20.65
N ASP A 325 -0.27 -4.75 19.48
CA ASP A 325 0.19 -5.98 18.85
C ASP A 325 1.51 -5.85 18.10
N GLU A 326 1.96 -4.62 17.77
CA GLU A 326 3.25 -4.36 17.13
C GLU A 326 4.40 -4.22 18.12
N ILE A 327 4.10 -3.99 19.41
CA ILE A 327 5.12 -3.72 20.44
C ILE A 327 6.13 -4.86 20.56
N ASP A 328 5.66 -6.11 20.56
CA ASP A 328 6.54 -7.28 20.72
C ASP A 328 7.47 -7.43 19.51
N ASP A 329 6.97 -7.19 18.30
CA ASP A 329 7.75 -7.22 17.06
C ASP A 329 8.84 -6.13 17.07
N TYR A 330 8.48 -4.90 17.42
CA TYR A 330 9.47 -3.82 17.56
C TYR A 330 10.52 -4.12 18.63
N MET A 331 10.13 -4.74 19.73
CA MET A 331 11.04 -5.11 20.80
C MET A 331 12.07 -6.16 20.35
N GLU A 332 11.69 -7.09 19.49
CA GLU A 332 12.62 -8.00 18.81
C GLU A 332 13.54 -7.24 17.85
N ASP A 333 13.01 -6.35 17.02
CA ASP A 333 13.79 -5.59 16.04
C ASP A 333 14.77 -4.58 16.68
N PHE A 334 14.52 -4.15 17.92
CA PHE A 334 15.44 -3.32 18.69
C PHE A 334 16.58 -4.11 19.35
N LYS A 335 16.58 -5.44 19.30
CA LYS A 335 17.63 -6.26 19.92
C LYS A 335 18.97 -6.00 19.26
N ARG A 336 19.99 -5.99 20.12
CA ARG A 336 21.38 -5.78 19.74
C ARG A 336 22.25 -6.84 20.36
N TYR A 337 23.27 -7.25 19.63
CA TYR A 337 24.17 -8.32 20.01
C TYR A 337 25.59 -7.76 20.11
N PRO A 338 26.00 -7.24 21.28
CA PRO A 338 27.35 -6.74 21.47
C PRO A 338 28.36 -7.88 21.53
N TYR A 339 29.57 -7.60 21.06
CA TYR A 339 30.69 -8.53 21.04
C TYR A 339 31.71 -8.16 22.11
N SER A 340 32.25 -9.16 22.82
CA SER A 340 33.34 -8.95 23.76
C SER A 340 34.66 -8.64 23.04
N VAL A 341 35.59 -7.98 23.75
CA VAL A 341 36.94 -7.71 23.25
C VAL A 341 37.62 -9.01 22.78
N GLN A 342 37.48 -10.09 23.56
CA GLN A 342 38.11 -11.38 23.27
C GLN A 342 37.54 -12.05 22.02
N GLU A 343 36.23 -11.92 21.76
CA GLU A 343 35.61 -12.45 20.54
C GLU A 343 36.14 -11.75 19.29
N LEU A 344 36.27 -10.42 19.35
CA LEU A 344 36.81 -9.63 18.25
C LEU A 344 38.30 -9.95 18.01
N GLU A 345 39.12 -10.01 19.06
CA GLU A 345 40.54 -10.38 18.97
C GLU A 345 40.73 -11.81 18.42
N ALA A 346 39.88 -12.75 18.85
CA ALA A 346 39.90 -14.11 18.36
C ALA A 346 39.53 -14.18 16.87
N PHE A 347 38.55 -13.40 16.43
CA PHE A 347 38.19 -13.28 15.02
C PHE A 347 39.35 -12.72 14.19
N GLU A 348 39.93 -11.61 14.60
CA GLU A 348 41.07 -10.98 13.90
C GLU A 348 42.26 -11.93 13.79
N THR A 349 42.58 -12.65 14.88
CA THR A 349 43.67 -13.64 14.94
C THR A 349 43.40 -14.83 14.02
N LYS A 350 42.21 -15.44 14.11
CA LYS A 350 41.82 -16.61 13.32
C LYS A 350 41.89 -16.31 11.83
N HIS A 351 41.47 -15.12 11.44
CA HIS A 351 41.34 -14.75 10.04
C HIS A 351 42.53 -13.94 9.52
N GLY A 352 43.47 -13.52 10.37
CA GLY A 352 44.62 -12.69 9.99
C GLY A 352 44.17 -11.41 9.29
N LEU A 353 43.17 -10.73 9.85
CA LEU A 353 42.52 -9.53 9.33
C LEU A 353 42.28 -8.58 10.51
N GLN A 354 42.70 -7.32 10.38
CA GLN A 354 42.43 -6.31 11.38
C GLN A 354 41.13 -5.56 11.01
N LEU A 355 40.16 -5.57 11.92
CA LEU A 355 38.92 -4.82 11.81
C LEU A 355 39.19 -3.32 12.10
N PRO A 356 38.46 -2.40 11.43
CA PRO A 356 38.54 -0.98 11.73
C PRO A 356 38.17 -0.69 13.18
N ASP A 357 38.88 0.25 13.79
CA ASP A 357 38.69 0.57 15.21
C ASP A 357 37.27 1.05 15.52
N GLU A 358 36.68 1.87 14.65
CA GLU A 358 35.29 2.32 14.79
C GLU A 358 34.28 1.17 14.72
N TYR A 359 34.52 0.16 13.88
CA TYR A 359 33.64 -1.01 13.78
C TYR A 359 33.76 -1.91 15.00
N LYS A 360 34.97 -2.13 15.51
CA LYS A 360 35.18 -2.86 16.78
C LYS A 360 34.45 -2.16 17.93
N VAL A 361 34.62 -0.84 18.05
CA VAL A 361 33.94 -0.06 19.10
C VAL A 361 32.42 -0.12 18.96
N TYR A 362 31.90 -0.01 17.74
CA TYR A 362 30.48 -0.16 17.48
C TYR A 362 29.98 -1.53 17.97
N LEU A 363 30.64 -2.62 17.59
CA LEU A 363 30.26 -3.97 18.01
C LEU A 363 30.39 -4.17 19.53
N MET A 364 31.38 -3.57 20.19
CA MET A 364 31.57 -3.67 21.64
C MET A 364 30.50 -2.93 22.45
N GLU A 365 30.08 -1.75 21.98
CA GLU A 365 29.26 -0.81 22.77
C GLU A 365 27.81 -0.68 22.33
N ILE A 366 27.53 -0.97 21.05
CA ILE A 366 26.20 -0.89 20.45
C ILE A 366 25.72 -2.29 20.07
N GLY A 367 26.54 -3.05 19.34
CA GLY A 367 26.26 -4.41 18.88
C GLY A 367 25.64 -4.51 17.49
N SER A 368 25.65 -5.72 16.92
CA SER A 368 24.98 -6.01 15.64
C SER A 368 23.47 -6.09 15.79
N GLY A 369 22.74 -6.08 14.67
CA GLY A 369 21.27 -6.09 14.64
C GLY A 369 20.67 -4.70 14.78
N GLY A 370 19.53 -4.59 15.46
CA GLY A 370 18.87 -3.31 15.71
C GLY A 370 18.15 -2.74 14.48
N VAL A 371 17.46 -3.57 13.70
CA VAL A 371 16.80 -3.19 12.44
C VAL A 371 15.85 -2.00 12.63
N ALA A 372 15.07 -1.96 13.71
CA ALA A 372 14.12 -0.86 13.96
C ALA A 372 14.80 0.52 14.14
N TYR A 373 16.11 0.58 14.39
CA TYR A 373 16.86 1.83 14.45
C TYR A 373 17.19 2.43 13.07
N PHE A 374 17.15 1.65 11.98
CA PHE A 374 17.60 2.04 10.62
C PHE A 374 16.54 1.74 9.56
N TRP A 375 16.57 2.37 8.39
CA TRP A 375 15.48 2.29 7.42
C TRP A 375 15.19 0.88 6.93
N GLN A 376 16.22 0.08 6.65
CA GLN A 376 16.06 -1.26 6.10
C GLN A 376 16.71 -2.34 6.95
N ASP A 377 18.02 -2.25 7.15
CA ASP A 377 18.81 -3.31 7.77
C ASP A 377 19.49 -2.84 9.07
N GLY A 378 19.70 -3.77 9.99
CA GLY A 378 20.66 -3.58 11.07
C GLY A 378 22.10 -3.68 10.57
N ILE A 379 23.07 -3.33 11.41
CA ILE A 379 24.48 -3.59 11.08
C ILE A 379 24.82 -5.03 11.40
N GLY A 380 25.36 -5.76 10.41
CA GLY A 380 25.77 -7.15 10.57
C GLY A 380 26.97 -7.34 11.51
N GLY A 381 27.00 -8.48 12.22
CA GLY A 381 28.09 -8.85 13.11
C GLY A 381 29.25 -9.57 12.42
N ILE A 382 30.31 -9.90 13.17
CA ILE A 382 31.45 -10.69 12.66
C ILE A 382 31.06 -12.12 12.26
N ASP A 383 29.93 -12.61 12.75
CA ASP A 383 29.34 -13.92 12.42
C ASP A 383 28.79 -14.00 10.99
N GLU A 384 28.42 -12.87 10.39
CA GLU A 384 27.94 -12.77 9.01
C GLU A 384 29.07 -12.64 7.97
N ILE A 385 30.32 -12.55 8.43
CA ILE A 385 31.51 -12.38 7.59
C ILE A 385 32.13 -13.75 7.28
N ASN A 386 31.79 -14.31 6.12
CA ASN A 386 32.32 -15.59 5.67
C ASN A 386 33.74 -15.48 5.03
N ASN A 387 34.38 -16.62 4.78
CA ASN A 387 35.73 -16.69 4.20
C ASN A 387 35.87 -16.00 2.82
N LYS A 388 34.81 -15.96 2.01
CA LYS A 388 34.83 -15.26 0.71
C LYS A 388 34.93 -13.75 0.94
N LYS A 389 34.08 -13.20 1.81
CA LYS A 389 34.11 -11.77 2.21
C LYS A 389 35.46 -11.42 2.84
N ILE A 390 36.00 -12.26 3.72
CA ILE A 390 37.32 -12.02 4.35
C ILE A 390 38.43 -11.93 3.31
N LYS A 391 38.43 -12.82 2.31
CA LYS A 391 39.44 -12.79 1.23
C LYS A 391 39.37 -11.47 0.46
N GLN A 392 38.15 -11.02 0.15
CA GLN A 392 37.90 -9.76 -0.54
C GLN A 392 38.32 -8.54 0.27
N MET A 393 37.98 -8.48 1.56
CA MET A 393 38.33 -7.39 2.47
C MET A 393 39.86 -7.21 2.65
N LYS A 394 40.65 -8.26 2.38
CA LYS A 394 42.12 -8.22 2.43
C LYS A 394 42.76 -7.67 1.16
N ASN A 395 42.05 -7.66 0.04
CA ASN A 395 42.53 -7.08 -1.20
C ASN A 395 42.63 -5.56 -1.06
N ALA A 396 43.49 -4.93 -1.86
CA ALA A 396 43.59 -3.48 -1.87
C ALA A 396 42.33 -2.86 -2.49
N PHE A 397 41.76 -1.84 -1.86
CA PHE A 397 40.69 -1.05 -2.47
C PHE A 397 41.20 -0.41 -3.76
N PRO A 398 40.58 -0.68 -4.93
CA PRO A 398 41.18 -0.35 -6.21
C PRO A 398 40.94 1.10 -6.65
N VAL A 399 39.97 1.80 -6.03
CA VAL A 399 39.65 3.18 -6.36
C VAL A 399 40.52 4.14 -5.55
N THR A 400 41.18 5.06 -6.24
CA THR A 400 42.05 6.12 -5.69
C THR A 400 41.47 7.51 -5.97
N ALA A 401 42.01 8.57 -5.38
CA ALA A 401 41.48 9.94 -5.57
C ALA A 401 41.50 10.45 -7.01
N ASP A 402 42.40 9.95 -7.86
CA ASP A 402 42.43 10.26 -9.29
C ASP A 402 41.36 9.50 -10.10
N LYS A 403 40.68 8.51 -9.49
CA LYS A 403 39.65 7.68 -10.12
C LYS A 403 38.21 8.07 -9.77
N ILE A 404 38.04 9.09 -8.93
CA ILE A 404 36.73 9.66 -8.61
C ILE A 404 36.59 11.06 -9.21
N HIS A 405 35.48 11.27 -9.89
CA HIS A 405 35.23 12.49 -10.66
C HIS A 405 33.85 13.06 -10.35
N ASP A 406 33.63 14.30 -10.78
CA ASP A 406 32.29 14.89 -10.73
C ASP A 406 31.45 14.22 -11.83
N VAL A 407 30.43 13.49 -11.39
CA VAL A 407 29.50 12.75 -12.27
C VAL A 407 28.07 13.25 -12.09
N ASP A 408 27.92 14.47 -11.56
CA ASP A 408 26.63 15.14 -11.33
C ASP A 408 25.61 14.29 -10.53
N ASN A 409 26.07 13.32 -9.73
CA ASN A 409 25.13 12.47 -8.98
C ASN A 409 24.34 13.29 -7.96
N PHE A 410 23.21 12.73 -7.52
CA PHE A 410 22.24 13.40 -6.66
C PHE A 410 22.83 14.08 -5.40
N TYR A 411 23.90 13.53 -4.82
CA TYR A 411 24.52 14.07 -3.61
C TYR A 411 25.66 15.06 -3.90
N GLY A 412 26.03 15.29 -5.16
CA GLY A 412 27.16 16.16 -5.51
C GLY A 412 28.52 15.68 -5.00
N VAL A 413 28.68 14.36 -4.80
CA VAL A 413 29.96 13.76 -4.40
C VAL A 413 30.80 13.36 -5.61
N LYS A 414 32.12 13.39 -5.50
CA LYS A 414 32.95 12.71 -6.51
C LYS A 414 32.79 11.21 -6.36
N ALA A 415 32.59 10.52 -7.48
CA ALA A 415 32.31 9.09 -7.47
C ALA A 415 32.98 8.38 -8.65
N TRP A 416 32.95 7.05 -8.58
CA TRP A 416 33.40 6.12 -9.60
C TRP A 416 32.21 5.55 -10.36
N ILE A 417 32.38 5.30 -11.65
CA ILE A 417 31.40 4.70 -12.56
C ILE A 417 32.08 3.64 -13.42
N TYR A 418 31.30 2.77 -14.07
CA TYR A 418 31.85 1.75 -14.95
C TYR A 418 32.56 2.39 -16.17
N PRO A 419 33.83 2.05 -16.45
CA PRO A 419 34.57 2.63 -17.57
C PRO A 419 34.05 2.17 -18.94
N ASP A 420 33.31 1.07 -18.99
CA ASP A 420 32.67 0.50 -20.19
C ASP A 420 31.23 0.99 -20.41
N ASP A 421 30.73 1.87 -19.55
CA ASP A 421 29.40 2.48 -19.65
C ASP A 421 29.47 3.78 -20.48
N GLU A 422 29.21 3.66 -21.78
CA GLU A 422 29.23 4.80 -22.72
C GLU A 422 28.03 5.75 -22.52
N GLU A 423 26.98 5.33 -21.80
CA GLU A 423 25.75 6.14 -21.59
C GLU A 423 26.05 7.47 -20.88
N TRP A 424 27.08 7.52 -20.04
CA TRP A 424 27.52 8.76 -19.37
C TRP A 424 27.94 9.87 -20.34
N ILE A 425 28.47 9.50 -21.51
CA ILE A 425 28.81 10.45 -22.57
C ILE A 425 27.58 10.72 -23.44
N GLU A 426 26.79 9.70 -23.76
CA GLU A 426 25.59 9.82 -24.60
C GLU A 426 24.53 10.74 -23.97
N GLU A 427 24.35 10.67 -22.66
CA GLU A 427 23.45 11.54 -21.88
C GLU A 427 24.04 12.95 -21.63
N GLY A 428 25.26 13.21 -22.10
CA GLY A 428 25.93 14.50 -21.99
C GLY A 428 26.38 14.87 -20.57
N ILE A 429 26.43 13.89 -19.65
CA ILE A 429 26.95 14.09 -18.29
C ILE A 429 28.46 14.28 -18.34
N LEU A 430 29.15 13.47 -19.15
CA LEU A 430 30.56 13.61 -19.46
C LEU A 430 30.77 14.18 -20.88
N PRO A 431 31.83 14.97 -21.11
CA PRO A 431 32.10 15.52 -22.45
C PRO A 431 32.36 14.44 -23.50
N GLU A 432 31.98 14.70 -24.75
CA GLU A 432 32.34 13.85 -25.89
C GLU A 432 33.86 13.71 -26.02
N GLY A 433 34.34 12.49 -26.26
CA GLY A 433 35.77 12.17 -26.36
C GLY A 433 36.48 11.98 -25.02
N THR A 434 35.75 11.89 -23.91
CA THR A 434 36.29 11.52 -22.59
C THR A 434 36.88 10.11 -22.63
N ASP A 435 38.13 9.96 -22.15
CA ASP A 435 38.80 8.66 -22.02
C ASP A 435 38.40 7.98 -20.70
N MET A 436 37.32 7.19 -20.77
CA MET A 436 36.69 6.53 -19.63
C MET A 436 37.64 5.55 -18.92
N GLU A 437 38.44 4.79 -19.68
CA GLU A 437 39.39 3.83 -19.12
C GLU A 437 40.51 4.55 -18.35
N THR A 438 41.01 5.67 -18.88
CA THR A 438 42.00 6.47 -18.14
C THR A 438 41.40 7.05 -16.85
N LEU A 439 40.15 7.54 -16.88
CA LEU A 439 39.52 8.21 -15.73
C LEU A 439 39.01 7.23 -14.66
N PHE A 440 38.41 6.12 -15.05
CA PHE A 440 37.71 5.19 -14.16
C PHE A 440 38.26 3.77 -14.21
N GLY A 441 39.12 3.42 -15.16
CA GLY A 441 39.72 2.09 -15.26
C GLY A 441 40.43 1.67 -13.97
N LEU A 442 40.15 0.43 -13.55
CA LEU A 442 40.72 -0.21 -12.37
C LEU A 442 41.93 -1.08 -12.73
N PRO A 443 42.81 -1.41 -11.78
CA PRO A 443 43.89 -2.36 -12.02
C PRO A 443 43.41 -3.72 -12.53
N ASP A 444 44.20 -4.36 -13.39
CA ASP A 444 43.89 -5.69 -13.94
C ASP A 444 43.43 -6.68 -12.85
N LYS A 445 42.24 -7.26 -13.05
CA LYS A 445 41.60 -8.27 -12.17
C LYS A 445 41.15 -7.75 -10.80
N ALA A 446 41.16 -6.45 -10.56
CA ALA A 446 40.53 -5.89 -9.38
C ALA A 446 39.00 -5.97 -9.51
N ASP A 447 38.34 -6.30 -8.40
CA ASP A 447 36.88 -6.13 -8.25
C ASP A 447 36.62 -4.79 -7.56
N ILE A 448 35.60 -4.03 -7.98
CA ILE A 448 35.26 -2.73 -7.38
C ILE A 448 35.00 -2.81 -5.87
N THR A 449 34.58 -3.99 -5.39
CA THR A 449 34.33 -4.26 -3.97
C THR A 449 35.50 -4.92 -3.23
N ASP A 450 36.67 -5.08 -3.87
CA ASP A 450 37.91 -5.46 -3.19
C ASP A 450 38.26 -4.46 -2.10
N GLY A 451 38.69 -4.91 -0.91
CA GLY A 451 38.98 -4.01 0.21
C GLY A 451 37.74 -3.33 0.84
N CYS A 452 36.52 -3.71 0.45
CA CYS A 452 35.28 -3.24 1.05
C CYS A 452 34.70 -4.25 2.05
N MET A 453 33.99 -3.75 3.06
CA MET A 453 33.15 -4.54 3.95
C MET A 453 31.71 -4.07 3.81
N PHE A 454 30.82 -4.96 3.36
CA PHE A 454 29.38 -4.70 3.35
C PHE A 454 28.87 -4.47 4.78
N LEU A 455 28.11 -3.39 4.98
CA LEU A 455 27.53 -3.02 6.28
C LEU A 455 26.05 -3.38 6.36
N ALA A 456 25.27 -2.87 5.41
CA ALA A 456 23.81 -2.88 5.38
C ALA A 456 23.34 -2.34 4.02
N ASN A 457 22.04 -2.41 3.74
CA ASN A 457 21.44 -1.59 2.68
C ASN A 457 20.93 -0.27 3.25
N SER A 458 20.90 0.76 2.41
CA SER A 458 20.29 2.04 2.72
C SER A 458 18.76 1.99 2.65
N GLY A 459 18.07 3.04 3.08
CA GLY A 459 16.61 3.15 2.89
C GLY A 459 16.17 3.11 1.43
N ALA A 460 17.07 3.41 0.48
CA ALA A 460 16.84 3.27 -0.96
C ALA A 460 17.25 1.89 -1.51
N GLN A 461 17.61 0.95 -0.63
CA GLN A 461 18.09 -0.39 -0.96
C GLN A 461 19.46 -0.44 -1.66
N ASN A 462 20.28 0.60 -1.48
CA ASN A 462 21.65 0.63 -2.00
C ASN A 462 22.60 -0.06 -1.04
N ALA A 463 23.55 -0.84 -1.57
CA ALA A 463 24.53 -1.51 -0.73
C ALA A 463 25.53 -0.50 -0.15
N LEU A 464 25.63 -0.47 1.18
CA LEU A 464 26.55 0.39 1.90
C LEU A 464 27.80 -0.40 2.31
N PHE A 465 28.96 0.14 1.98
CA PHE A 465 30.27 -0.46 2.21
C PHE A 465 31.15 0.43 3.08
N MET A 466 31.84 -0.15 4.05
CA MET A 466 32.98 0.49 4.71
C MET A 466 34.26 0.13 3.96
N ILE A 467 35.06 1.14 3.62
CA ILE A 467 36.36 0.93 2.98
C ILE A 467 37.39 0.49 4.05
N MET A 468 37.96 -0.71 3.89
CA MET A 468 38.79 -1.36 4.91
C MET A 468 40.27 -0.95 4.84
N ASN A 469 40.74 -0.57 3.65
CA ASN A 469 42.14 -0.25 3.37
C ASN A 469 42.27 0.74 2.19
N GLY A 470 43.48 1.23 1.92
CA GLY A 470 43.72 2.23 0.88
C GLY A 470 43.50 3.67 1.35
N GLU A 471 43.41 4.59 0.38
CA GLU A 471 43.33 6.04 0.60
C GLU A 471 42.08 6.47 1.39
N PHE A 472 40.96 5.77 1.18
CA PHE A 472 39.65 6.11 1.74
C PHE A 472 39.27 5.27 2.96
N LYS A 473 40.26 4.65 3.62
CA LYS A 473 40.04 3.76 4.76
C LYS A 473 39.15 4.41 5.83
N GLY A 474 38.06 3.72 6.16
CA GLY A 474 37.09 4.06 7.19
C GLY A 474 35.89 4.87 6.70
N GLU A 475 35.90 5.36 5.46
CA GLU A 475 34.74 6.03 4.86
C GLU A 475 33.62 5.02 4.54
N ILE A 476 32.38 5.51 4.55
CA ILE A 476 31.21 4.75 4.09
C ILE A 476 30.85 5.16 2.67
N TRP A 477 30.72 4.18 1.79
CA TRP A 477 30.44 4.32 0.37
C TRP A 477 29.13 3.60 0.03
N SER A 478 28.39 4.14 -0.95
CA SER A 478 27.14 3.57 -1.45
C SER A 478 27.33 3.07 -2.88
N ASP A 479 26.83 1.87 -3.15
CA ASP A 479 26.73 1.30 -4.49
C ASP A 479 25.34 1.53 -5.08
N ARG A 480 25.33 2.39 -6.10
CA ARG A 480 24.16 2.78 -6.89
C ARG A 480 24.35 2.44 -8.36
N LEU A 481 25.39 1.70 -8.72
CA LEU A 481 25.75 1.43 -10.12
C LEU A 481 24.65 0.69 -10.88
N GLN A 482 23.83 -0.08 -10.17
CA GLN A 482 22.69 -0.81 -10.75
C GLN A 482 21.67 0.06 -11.47
N TYR A 483 21.64 1.36 -11.18
CA TYR A 483 20.67 2.24 -11.79
C TYR A 483 21.11 2.85 -13.14
N GLY A 484 22.40 2.82 -13.48
CA GLY A 484 22.88 3.37 -14.76
C GLY A 484 23.04 4.90 -14.79
N ALA A 485 23.43 5.41 -15.96
CA ALA A 485 23.77 6.83 -16.16
C ALA A 485 22.55 7.77 -16.13
N ASP A 486 21.38 7.29 -16.59
CA ASP A 486 20.12 8.04 -16.69
C ASP A 486 19.66 8.64 -15.35
N VAL A 487 19.87 7.92 -14.26
CA VAL A 487 19.62 8.39 -12.88
C VAL A 487 20.90 8.62 -12.09
N ARG A 488 22.04 8.66 -12.78
CA ARG A 488 23.35 9.03 -12.25
C ARG A 488 23.82 8.08 -11.13
N GLY A 489 23.58 6.78 -11.33
CA GLY A 489 23.96 5.69 -10.44
C GLY A 489 25.46 5.47 -10.40
N CYS A 490 26.10 5.68 -9.25
CA CYS A 490 27.56 5.62 -9.12
C CYS A 490 27.99 4.94 -7.82
N PHE A 491 29.28 4.55 -7.77
CA PHE A 491 29.91 4.05 -6.54
C PHE A 491 30.78 5.14 -5.92
N GLY A 492 30.40 5.63 -4.76
CA GLY A 492 31.06 6.79 -4.15
C GLY A 492 30.74 6.95 -2.67
N PRO A 493 31.30 7.97 -2.00
CA PRO A 493 30.98 8.26 -0.61
C PRO A 493 29.47 8.39 -0.39
N ALA A 494 28.95 7.74 0.66
CA ALA A 494 27.53 7.74 0.98
C ALA A 494 27.02 9.11 1.46
N SER A 495 27.92 10.06 1.77
CA SER A 495 27.53 11.43 2.14
C SER A 495 28.56 12.45 1.65
N THR A 496 28.09 13.70 1.49
CA THR A 496 28.94 14.85 1.09
C THR A 496 30.10 15.11 2.03
N LYS A 497 29.91 14.79 3.32
CA LYS A 497 30.91 14.95 4.37
C LYS A 497 31.91 13.78 4.42
N ARG A 498 31.72 12.74 3.61
CA ARG A 498 32.55 11.52 3.57
C ARG A 498 32.74 10.91 4.96
N LEU A 499 31.62 10.74 5.65
CA LEU A 499 31.61 10.33 7.06
C LEU A 499 32.24 8.95 7.26
N LYS A 500 32.88 8.79 8.43
CA LYS A 500 33.32 7.50 8.93
C LYS A 500 32.19 6.79 9.67
N LEU A 501 32.36 5.50 9.94
CA LEU A 501 31.32 4.62 10.44
C LEU A 501 30.52 5.19 11.62
N LEU A 502 31.15 5.63 12.72
CA LEU A 502 30.38 6.07 13.90
C LEU A 502 29.62 7.37 13.64
N GLU A 503 30.21 8.30 12.91
CA GLU A 503 29.55 9.55 12.52
C GLU A 503 28.40 9.29 11.55
N TYR A 504 28.62 8.38 10.58
CA TYR A 504 27.62 7.96 9.61
C TYR A 504 26.42 7.27 10.27
N ILE A 505 26.65 6.41 11.26
CA ILE A 505 25.59 5.77 12.05
C ILE A 505 24.80 6.81 12.83
N ALA A 506 25.50 7.76 13.49
CA ALA A 506 24.84 8.82 14.20
C ALA A 506 23.92 9.60 13.24
N GLU A 507 24.41 10.04 12.09
CA GLU A 507 23.63 10.81 11.12
C GLU A 507 22.50 9.99 10.49
N SER A 508 22.68 8.68 10.24
CA SER A 508 21.61 7.79 9.79
C SER A 508 20.47 7.72 10.80
N LEU A 509 20.79 7.57 12.10
CA LEU A 509 19.78 7.58 13.18
C LEU A 509 19.04 8.93 13.24
N TYR A 510 19.75 10.04 13.06
CA TYR A 510 19.15 11.37 13.07
C TYR A 510 18.25 11.61 11.86
N SER A 511 18.68 11.17 10.68
CA SER A 511 17.88 11.22 9.46
C SER A 511 16.58 10.45 9.64
N LYS A 512 16.64 9.25 10.23
CA LYS A 512 15.45 8.46 10.56
C LYS A 512 14.57 9.12 11.63
N GLU A 513 15.16 9.67 12.69
CA GLU A 513 14.43 10.40 13.75
C GLU A 513 13.65 11.61 13.18
N LYS A 514 14.22 12.32 12.21
CA LYS A 514 13.60 13.50 11.59
C LYS A 514 12.72 13.21 10.38
N GLY A 515 12.54 11.94 10.00
CA GLY A 515 11.72 11.55 8.85
C GLY A 515 12.31 12.02 7.52
N ALA A 516 13.61 11.76 7.30
CA ALA A 516 14.32 12.00 6.04
C ALA A 516 14.59 13.48 5.67
N LYS A 517 14.51 14.43 6.61
CA LYS A 517 14.78 15.86 6.37
C LYS A 517 16.20 16.18 5.85
N ASN A 518 17.14 15.24 5.94
CA ASN A 518 18.50 15.34 5.40
C ASN A 518 18.80 14.24 4.36
N ALA A 519 17.78 13.68 3.71
CA ALA A 519 17.98 12.68 2.65
C ALA A 519 18.85 13.20 1.50
N ASP A 520 18.85 14.51 1.25
CA ASP A 520 19.68 15.14 0.21
C ASP A 520 21.17 15.25 0.62
N GLU A 521 21.51 15.03 1.89
CA GLU A 521 22.89 15.12 2.39
C GLU A 521 23.67 13.80 2.31
N GLY A 522 22.97 12.68 2.05
CA GLY A 522 23.57 11.36 1.92
C GLY A 522 22.57 10.22 1.78
N ASP A 523 23.09 9.07 1.41
CA ASP A 523 22.42 7.78 1.43
C ASP A 523 22.55 7.21 2.85
N TRP A 524 21.43 6.90 3.51
CA TRP A 524 21.41 6.56 4.95
C TRP A 524 20.84 5.16 5.18
N MET A 525 21.35 4.45 6.19
CA MET A 525 20.90 3.09 6.57
C MET A 525 19.44 3.01 6.99
#